data_AF-F1W4P1-F1
#
_entry.id   AF-F1W4P1-F1
#
_cell.length_a   1.000
_cell.length_b   1.000
_cell.length_c   1.000
_cell.angle_alpha   90.00
_cell.angle_beta   90.00
_cell.angle_gamma   90.00
#
_symmetry.space_group_name_H-M   'P 1'
#
loop_
_entity.id
_entity.type
_entity.pdbx_description
1 polymer ?
#
loop_
_entity_poly.entity_id
_entity_poly.type
_entity_poly.pdbx_seq_one_letter_code
_entity_poly.pdbx_strand_id
1 'polypeptide(L)'
;MEPMLKVAKDFPAVSFQHATGYKTAGNMGVYDAHTYEGAYLAGVVAGKMTKSNKLGVVASIPIPEVIRNINAFTLGAQSSNPAVTTRVVWINKWFDPGKEREGALALIGQGVDVLIQNTDSPATLQAAEEKGVYAFGWDSDMSKVGPKAHLASAAIDWAPYYTKVVTEALAGPVKSDNSWWGVKEGAIVMASINASLPADVRTLLDQKTAAIKDGTLTPFQGPVVDQAGKEMVAAGQTMAIKDMKGLNYYVKGVDGSIPK
;
A
#
# COMPACT_ATOMS: atom_id res chain seq x y z
N MET A 1 19.25 5.92 -5.42
CA MET A 1 19.76 5.14 -6.57
C MET A 1 21.17 5.50 -7.01
N GLU A 2 21.44 6.73 -7.49
CA GLU A 2 22.77 7.12 -7.98
C GLU A 2 23.94 6.78 -7.03
N PRO A 3 23.81 6.96 -5.70
CA PRO A 3 24.89 6.59 -4.79
C PRO A 3 25.24 5.10 -4.83
N MET A 4 24.23 4.22 -4.79
CA MET A 4 24.46 2.76 -4.82
C MET A 4 24.98 2.32 -6.19
N LEU A 5 24.47 2.88 -7.29
CA LEU A 5 24.93 2.57 -8.65
C LEU A 5 26.40 2.96 -8.86
N LYS A 6 26.84 4.08 -8.26
CA LYS A 6 28.24 4.49 -8.30
C LYS A 6 29.12 3.47 -7.57
N VAL A 7 28.77 3.12 -6.33
CA VAL A 7 29.53 2.16 -5.52
C VAL A 7 29.52 0.77 -6.15
N ALA A 8 28.44 0.34 -6.79
CA ALA A 8 28.37 -0.95 -7.48
C ALA A 8 29.47 -1.10 -8.56
N LYS A 9 29.82 -0.02 -9.25
CA LYS A 9 30.91 -0.02 -10.24
C LYS A 9 32.29 -0.15 -9.61
N ASP A 10 32.50 0.45 -8.44
CA ASP A 10 33.77 0.43 -7.73
C ASP A 10 34.05 -0.93 -7.05
N PHE A 11 32.99 -1.73 -6.80
CA PHE A 11 33.07 -3.00 -6.08
C PHE A 11 32.41 -4.16 -6.86
N PRO A 12 32.98 -4.61 -7.99
CA PRO A 12 32.35 -5.62 -8.87
C PRO A 12 32.18 -7.00 -8.22
N ALA A 13 32.90 -7.29 -7.14
CA ALA A 13 32.76 -8.54 -6.37
C ALA A 13 31.64 -8.49 -5.32
N VAL A 14 31.10 -7.31 -5.03
CA VAL A 14 30.00 -7.13 -4.06
C VAL A 14 28.68 -7.13 -4.81
N SER A 15 27.69 -7.87 -4.29
CA SER A 15 26.32 -7.85 -4.79
C SER A 15 25.52 -6.77 -4.08
N PHE A 16 24.81 -5.92 -4.82
CA PHE A 16 23.97 -4.83 -4.33
C PHE A 16 22.50 -5.11 -4.62
N GLN A 17 21.61 -4.77 -3.68
CA GLN A 17 20.16 -4.84 -3.87
C GLN A 17 19.52 -3.52 -3.43
N HIS A 18 18.84 -2.83 -4.34
CA HIS A 18 18.20 -1.54 -4.07
C HIS A 18 16.68 -1.69 -3.96
N ALA A 19 16.12 -1.40 -2.79
CA ALA A 19 14.67 -1.34 -2.58
C ALA A 19 14.04 -0.23 -3.45
N THR A 20 12.90 -0.51 -4.09
CA THR A 20 12.07 0.40 -4.91
C THR A 20 12.79 1.05 -6.10
N GLY A 21 13.95 0.51 -6.48
CA GLY A 21 14.81 1.07 -7.52
C GLY A 21 14.33 0.81 -8.96
N TYR A 22 14.90 1.54 -9.92
CA TYR A 22 14.60 1.39 -11.36
C TYR A 22 15.86 1.24 -12.23
N LYS A 23 17.07 1.30 -11.65
CA LYS A 23 18.36 1.09 -12.33
C LYS A 23 19.04 -0.14 -11.77
N THR A 24 19.57 -0.97 -12.66
CA THR A 24 20.37 -2.14 -12.35
C THR A 24 21.80 -2.00 -12.90
N ALA A 25 22.72 -2.85 -12.45
CA ALA A 25 24.06 -3.04 -13.01
C ALA A 25 24.43 -4.54 -12.89
N GLY A 26 25.55 -4.97 -13.47
CA GLY A 26 25.93 -6.41 -13.48
C GLY A 26 25.90 -7.08 -12.09
N ASN A 27 26.25 -6.34 -11.05
CA ASN A 27 26.26 -6.74 -9.64
C ASN A 27 25.23 -5.98 -8.78
N MET A 28 24.24 -5.32 -9.37
CA MET A 28 23.24 -4.53 -8.65
C MET A 28 21.84 -4.82 -9.16
N GLY A 29 21.05 -5.52 -8.35
CA GLY A 29 19.62 -5.74 -8.57
C GLY A 29 18.74 -4.68 -7.91
N VAL A 30 17.46 -4.71 -8.26
CA VAL A 30 16.40 -3.92 -7.63
C VAL A 30 15.27 -4.85 -7.17
N TYR A 31 14.62 -4.48 -6.08
CA TYR A 31 13.46 -5.19 -5.59
C TYR A 31 12.43 -4.23 -5.04
N ASP A 32 11.16 -4.56 -5.18
CA ASP A 32 10.04 -3.75 -4.73
C ASP A 32 8.90 -4.67 -4.28
N ALA A 33 7.89 -4.10 -3.61
CA ALA A 33 6.72 -4.82 -3.17
C ALA A 33 5.43 -4.28 -3.81
N HIS A 34 4.44 -5.13 -4.08
CA HIS A 34 3.11 -4.73 -4.53
C HIS A 34 2.30 -4.13 -3.37
N THR A 35 2.77 -3.05 -2.73
CA THR A 35 2.11 -2.42 -1.57
C THR A 35 0.62 -2.11 -1.80
N TYR A 36 0.24 -1.89 -3.05
CA TYR A 36 -1.14 -1.65 -3.47
C TYR A 36 -2.06 -2.87 -3.27
N GLU A 37 -1.54 -4.10 -3.25
CA GLU A 37 -2.31 -5.30 -2.90
C GLU A 37 -2.73 -5.26 -1.43
N GLY A 38 -1.83 -4.85 -0.53
CA GLY A 38 -2.12 -4.65 0.89
C GLY A 38 -3.08 -3.49 1.11
N ALA A 39 -2.89 -2.38 0.39
CA ALA A 39 -3.82 -1.26 0.41
C ALA A 39 -5.23 -1.66 -0.07
N TYR A 40 -5.35 -2.46 -1.13
CA TYR A 40 -6.63 -2.98 -1.60
C TYR A 40 -7.32 -3.84 -0.52
N LEU A 41 -6.60 -4.77 0.10
CA LEU A 41 -7.13 -5.63 1.16
C LEU A 41 -7.56 -4.82 2.39
N ALA A 42 -6.78 -3.81 2.79
CA ALA A 42 -7.18 -2.86 3.81
C ALA A 42 -8.45 -2.09 3.40
N GLY A 43 -8.57 -1.70 2.14
CA GLY A 43 -9.76 -1.08 1.57
C GLY A 43 -11.01 -1.95 1.71
N VAL A 44 -10.92 -3.23 1.34
CA VAL A 44 -12.03 -4.20 1.48
C VAL A 44 -12.55 -4.24 2.92
N VAL A 45 -11.65 -4.29 3.90
CA VAL A 45 -12.02 -4.24 5.32
C VAL A 45 -12.62 -2.87 5.66
N ALA A 46 -12.00 -1.78 5.24
CA ALA A 46 -12.44 -0.41 5.52
C ALA A 46 -13.87 -0.16 5.03
N GLY A 47 -14.22 -0.61 3.82
CA GLY A 47 -15.55 -0.44 3.24
C GLY A 47 -16.66 -1.15 4.03
N LYS A 48 -16.32 -2.26 4.71
CA LYS A 48 -17.22 -2.99 5.61
C LYS A 48 -17.28 -2.43 7.03
N MET A 49 -16.20 -1.79 7.49
CA MET A 49 -16.07 -1.28 8.85
C MET A 49 -16.52 0.18 9.01
N THR A 50 -16.47 0.96 7.93
CA THR A 50 -16.94 2.36 7.95
C THR A 50 -18.44 2.45 8.22
N LYS A 51 -18.82 3.45 9.02
CA LYS A 51 -20.21 3.87 9.25
C LYS A 51 -20.53 5.15 8.47
N SER A 52 -19.51 5.93 8.13
CA SER A 52 -19.62 7.23 7.46
C SER A 52 -19.55 7.16 5.93
N ASN A 53 -19.06 6.04 5.37
CA ASN A 53 -18.64 5.89 3.97
C ASN A 53 -17.50 6.86 3.56
N LYS A 54 -16.81 7.48 4.52
CA LYS A 54 -15.68 8.38 4.30
C LYS A 54 -14.43 7.76 4.89
N LEU A 55 -13.50 7.42 4.02
CA LEU A 55 -12.18 6.94 4.39
C LEU A 55 -11.15 8.06 4.20
N GLY A 56 -9.99 7.93 4.82
CA GLY A 56 -8.92 8.91 4.71
C GLY A 56 -7.55 8.28 4.50
N VAL A 57 -6.72 8.98 3.73
CA VAL A 57 -5.31 8.64 3.52
C VAL A 57 -4.43 9.80 3.94
N VAL A 58 -3.54 9.57 4.91
CA VAL A 58 -2.42 10.47 5.21
C VAL A 58 -1.26 10.10 4.28
N ALA A 59 -1.08 10.91 3.23
CA ALA A 59 -0.20 10.62 2.12
C ALA A 59 1.13 11.40 2.21
N SER A 60 2.22 10.76 1.80
CA SER A 60 3.58 11.31 1.88
C SER A 60 3.89 12.28 0.73
N ILE A 61 4.42 11.77 -0.38
CA ILE A 61 4.88 12.52 -1.56
C ILE A 61 4.11 12.04 -2.79
N PRO A 62 3.64 12.93 -3.70
CA PRO A 62 2.79 12.57 -4.83
C PRO A 62 3.54 11.86 -5.97
N ILE A 63 4.05 10.67 -5.68
CA ILE A 63 4.68 9.78 -6.64
C ILE A 63 3.72 8.63 -7.02
N PRO A 64 3.97 7.92 -8.15
CA PRO A 64 3.08 6.85 -8.60
C PRO A 64 2.79 5.75 -7.58
N GLU A 65 3.74 5.45 -6.69
CA GLU A 65 3.54 4.49 -5.59
C GLU A 65 2.41 4.89 -4.65
N VAL A 66 2.45 6.12 -4.14
CA VAL A 66 1.44 6.61 -3.19
C VAL A 66 0.08 6.73 -3.88
N ILE A 67 0.06 7.17 -5.14
CA ILE A 67 -1.18 7.26 -5.93
C ILE A 67 -1.77 5.86 -6.19
N ARG A 68 -0.93 4.85 -6.47
CA ARG A 68 -1.38 3.44 -6.57
C ARG A 68 -2.02 2.98 -5.28
N ASN A 69 -1.39 3.24 -4.13
CA ASN A 69 -1.90 2.79 -2.83
C ASN A 69 -3.25 3.46 -2.49
N ILE A 70 -3.38 4.78 -2.71
CA ILE A 70 -4.64 5.52 -2.55
C ILE A 70 -5.75 4.91 -3.42
N ASN A 71 -5.46 4.71 -4.71
CA ASN A 71 -6.42 4.17 -5.66
C ASN A 71 -6.83 2.74 -5.30
N ALA A 72 -5.86 1.89 -4.95
CA ALA A 72 -6.13 0.51 -4.58
C ALA A 72 -6.96 0.40 -3.30
N PHE A 73 -6.66 1.22 -2.28
CA PHE A 73 -7.49 1.33 -1.07
C PHE A 73 -8.92 1.73 -1.38
N THR A 74 -9.09 2.71 -2.27
CA THR A 74 -10.43 3.19 -2.71
C THR A 74 -11.19 2.10 -3.46
N LEU A 75 -10.56 1.44 -4.44
CA LEU A 75 -11.15 0.34 -5.22
C LEU A 75 -11.51 -0.86 -4.33
N GLY A 76 -10.63 -1.21 -3.39
CA GLY A 76 -10.87 -2.27 -2.42
C GLY A 76 -12.10 -1.98 -1.57
N ALA A 77 -12.22 -0.76 -1.05
CA ALA A 77 -13.38 -0.34 -0.28
C ALA A 77 -14.66 -0.37 -1.11
N GLN A 78 -14.63 0.19 -2.32
CA GLN A 78 -15.77 0.19 -3.25
C GLN A 78 -16.23 -1.20 -3.67
N SER A 79 -15.32 -2.19 -3.70
CA SER A 79 -15.66 -3.59 -4.00
C SER A 79 -16.55 -4.24 -2.93
N SER A 80 -16.56 -3.69 -1.71
CA SER A 80 -17.38 -4.15 -0.59
C SER A 80 -18.51 -3.17 -0.23
N ASN A 81 -18.34 -1.89 -0.55
CA ASN A 81 -19.26 -0.80 -0.29
C ASN A 81 -19.09 0.29 -1.37
N PRO A 82 -19.90 0.27 -2.45
CA PRO A 82 -19.77 1.20 -3.57
C PRO A 82 -20.03 2.68 -3.23
N ALA A 83 -20.59 2.99 -2.06
CA ALA A 83 -20.86 4.36 -1.63
C ALA A 83 -19.63 5.06 -1.02
N VAL A 84 -18.52 4.34 -0.85
CA VAL A 84 -17.30 4.87 -0.23
C VAL A 84 -16.67 5.99 -1.05
N THR A 85 -16.26 7.03 -0.33
CA THR A 85 -15.36 8.08 -0.79
C THR A 85 -14.07 8.08 0.04
N THR A 86 -12.96 8.53 -0.56
CA THR A 86 -11.65 8.54 0.10
C THR A 86 -11.03 9.93 0.01
N ARG A 87 -10.76 10.55 1.15
CA ARG A 87 -10.09 11.86 1.23
C ARG A 87 -8.60 11.71 1.42
N VAL A 88 -7.82 12.58 0.79
CA VAL A 88 -6.35 12.55 0.88
C VAL A 88 -5.83 13.84 1.51
N VAL A 89 -4.93 13.71 2.49
CA VAL A 89 -4.11 14.81 3.00
C VAL A 89 -2.65 14.52 2.70
N TRP A 90 -2.00 15.41 1.96
CA TRP A 90 -0.58 15.32 1.60
C TRP A 90 0.29 16.07 2.62
N ILE A 91 1.25 15.37 3.23
CA ILE A 91 2.19 15.99 4.19
C ILE A 91 3.53 16.37 3.57
N ASN A 92 3.78 15.94 2.32
CA ASN A 92 4.98 16.19 1.52
C ASN A 92 6.28 15.66 2.13
N LYS A 93 6.18 14.59 2.93
CA LYS A 93 7.29 13.88 3.60
C LYS A 93 6.91 12.43 3.84
N TRP A 94 7.88 11.53 3.87
CA TRP A 94 7.67 10.13 4.29
C TRP A 94 7.49 10.00 5.80
N PHE A 95 8.28 10.74 6.57
CA PHE A 95 8.26 10.69 8.04
C PHE A 95 8.24 12.10 8.64
N ASP A 96 7.15 12.43 9.32
CA ASP A 96 6.98 13.63 10.13
C ASP A 96 5.79 13.41 11.09
N PRO A 97 6.00 12.76 12.26
CA PRO A 97 4.91 12.35 13.15
C PRO A 97 3.96 13.48 13.55
N GLY A 98 4.46 14.72 13.64
CA GLY A 98 3.64 15.90 13.91
C GLY A 98 2.66 16.17 12.78
N LYS A 99 3.15 16.26 11.54
CA LYS A 99 2.30 16.47 10.35
C LYS A 99 1.39 15.29 10.05
N GLU A 100 1.85 14.06 10.29
CA GLU A 100 1.04 12.86 10.14
C GLU A 100 -0.18 12.91 11.05
N ARG A 101 0.04 13.26 12.33
CA ARG A 101 -1.03 13.45 13.31
C ARG A 101 -1.98 14.58 12.92
N GLU A 102 -1.45 15.74 12.51
CA GLU A 102 -2.28 16.86 12.05
C GLU A 102 -3.15 16.46 10.85
N GLY A 103 -2.58 15.74 9.88
CA GLY A 103 -3.30 15.24 8.72
C GLY A 103 -4.40 14.24 9.10
N ALA A 104 -4.11 13.32 10.01
CA ALA A 104 -5.09 12.39 10.55
C ALA A 104 -6.25 13.11 11.25
N LEU A 105 -5.94 14.07 12.13
CA LEU A 105 -6.95 14.85 12.83
C LEU A 105 -7.79 15.71 11.89
N ALA A 106 -7.20 16.26 10.82
CA ALA A 106 -7.91 17.00 9.80
C ALA A 106 -8.91 16.11 9.04
N LEU A 107 -8.51 14.88 8.65
CA LEU A 107 -9.40 13.91 8.02
C LEU A 107 -10.55 13.51 8.95
N ILE A 108 -10.25 13.21 10.22
CA ILE A 108 -11.25 12.86 11.24
C ILE A 108 -12.24 14.02 11.44
N GLY A 109 -11.75 15.25 11.52
CA GLY A 109 -12.58 16.46 11.63
C GLY A 109 -13.53 16.67 10.43
N GLN A 110 -13.23 16.06 9.28
CA GLN A 110 -14.09 16.05 8.08
C GLN A 110 -15.07 14.87 8.04
N GLY A 111 -15.12 14.08 9.11
CA GLY A 111 -16.03 12.96 9.30
C GLY A 111 -15.51 11.64 8.73
N VAL A 112 -14.20 11.51 8.49
CA VAL A 112 -13.57 10.20 8.19
C VAL A 112 -13.57 9.33 9.44
N ASP A 113 -13.94 8.06 9.31
CA ASP A 113 -13.98 7.10 10.42
C ASP A 113 -13.10 5.85 10.23
N VAL A 114 -12.42 5.73 9.08
CA VAL A 114 -11.37 4.73 8.85
C VAL A 114 -10.20 5.34 8.09
N LEU A 115 -9.00 5.22 8.64
CA LEU A 115 -7.77 5.80 8.09
C LEU A 115 -6.77 4.73 7.62
N ILE A 116 -6.04 5.05 6.58
CA ILE A 116 -4.75 4.42 6.25
C ILE A 116 -3.72 5.52 6.01
N GLN A 117 -2.45 5.16 5.91
CA GLN A 117 -1.36 6.09 5.63
C GLN A 117 -0.39 5.52 4.60
N ASN A 118 0.35 6.40 3.94
CA ASN A 118 1.56 6.09 3.19
C ASN A 118 2.76 6.89 3.73
N THR A 119 2.78 7.04 5.05
CA THR A 119 3.85 7.70 5.83
C THR A 119 4.38 6.69 6.85
N ASP A 120 5.48 7.01 7.54
CA ASP A 120 6.32 5.98 8.14
C ASP A 120 6.21 5.87 9.67
N SER A 121 5.39 6.70 10.34
CA SER A 121 5.23 6.68 11.79
C SER A 121 3.87 6.14 12.25
N PRO A 122 3.72 5.69 13.51
CA PRO A 122 2.43 5.25 14.03
C PRO A 122 1.43 6.39 14.35
N ALA A 123 1.75 7.66 14.02
CA ALA A 123 1.01 8.83 14.46
C ALA A 123 -0.47 8.86 14.01
N THR A 124 -0.78 8.39 12.79
CA THR A 124 -2.17 8.31 12.30
C THR A 124 -2.99 7.34 13.15
N LEU A 125 -2.43 6.17 13.47
CA LEU A 125 -3.08 5.15 14.28
C LEU A 125 -3.27 5.60 15.74
N GLN A 126 -2.30 6.34 16.29
CA GLN A 126 -2.45 6.97 17.60
C GLN A 126 -3.57 8.00 17.62
N ALA A 127 -3.66 8.86 16.59
CA ALA A 127 -4.75 9.83 16.47
C ALA A 127 -6.11 9.14 16.32
N ALA A 128 -6.17 8.04 15.56
CA ALA A 128 -7.38 7.24 15.40
C ALA A 128 -7.86 6.65 16.74
N GLU A 129 -6.95 6.06 17.53
CA GLU A 129 -7.23 5.54 18.87
C GLU A 129 -7.82 6.61 19.80
N GLU A 130 -7.17 7.78 19.87
CA GLU A 130 -7.63 8.88 20.71
C GLU A 130 -9.02 9.40 20.33
N LYS A 131 -9.36 9.34 19.04
CA LYS A 131 -10.64 9.81 18.51
C LYS A 131 -11.71 8.72 18.39
N GLY A 132 -11.36 7.47 18.73
CA GLY A 132 -12.29 6.34 18.65
C GLY A 132 -12.74 6.02 17.23
N VAL A 133 -11.88 6.26 16.23
CA VAL A 133 -12.08 5.85 14.84
C VAL A 133 -11.10 4.72 14.48
N TYR A 134 -11.32 4.05 13.36
CA TYR A 134 -10.45 2.94 12.96
C TYR A 134 -9.27 3.39 12.11
N ALA A 135 -8.20 2.60 12.13
CA ALA A 135 -7.07 2.77 11.22
C ALA A 135 -6.33 1.45 10.95
N PHE A 136 -5.49 1.46 9.91
CA PHE A 136 -4.58 0.36 9.57
C PHE A 136 -3.13 0.73 9.91
N GLY A 137 -2.35 -0.28 10.31
CA GLY A 137 -0.89 -0.18 10.27
C GLY A 137 -0.37 -0.20 8.83
N TRP A 138 0.76 0.45 8.59
CA TRP A 138 1.42 0.54 7.28
C TRP A 138 2.88 0.05 7.38
N ASP A 139 3.33 -0.72 6.40
CA ASP A 139 4.65 -1.37 6.25
C ASP A 139 5.05 -2.38 7.33
N SER A 140 4.62 -2.20 8.58
CA SER A 140 4.97 -3.05 9.72
C SER A 140 3.76 -3.31 10.62
N ASP A 141 3.89 -4.30 11.51
CA ASP A 141 2.85 -4.55 12.50
C ASP A 141 2.80 -3.43 13.55
N MET A 142 1.72 -2.65 13.50
CA MET A 142 1.43 -1.59 14.46
C MET A 142 0.35 -1.96 15.48
N SER A 143 -0.01 -3.24 15.64
CA SER A 143 -1.11 -3.67 16.53
C SER A 143 -0.95 -3.29 18.01
N LYS A 144 0.29 -3.09 18.48
CA LYS A 144 0.58 -2.57 19.83
C LYS A 144 0.25 -1.08 19.98
N VAL A 145 0.07 -0.38 18.87
CA VAL A 145 -0.35 1.01 18.78
C VAL A 145 -1.87 1.01 18.55
N GLY A 146 -2.61 1.74 19.37
CA GLY A 146 -4.05 1.90 19.16
C GLY A 146 -4.85 0.59 19.13
N PRO A 147 -4.87 -0.20 20.21
CA PRO A 147 -5.47 -1.53 20.22
C PRO A 147 -6.99 -1.56 19.92
N LYS A 148 -7.68 -0.41 20.03
CA LYS A 148 -9.11 -0.29 19.68
C LYS A 148 -9.29 0.22 18.25
N ALA A 149 -8.42 1.10 17.78
CA ALA A 149 -8.45 1.64 16.42
C ALA A 149 -7.89 0.70 15.36
N HIS A 150 -6.87 -0.09 15.71
CA HIS A 150 -6.15 -0.96 14.78
C HIS A 150 -7.05 -2.10 14.27
N LEU A 151 -7.28 -2.14 12.96
CA LEU A 151 -8.04 -3.23 12.31
C LEU A 151 -7.12 -4.36 11.82
N ALA A 152 -6.01 -4.00 11.21
CA ALA A 152 -4.94 -4.88 10.72
C ALA A 152 -3.76 -3.99 10.28
N SER A 153 -2.61 -4.59 9.95
CA SER A 153 -1.51 -3.89 9.29
C SER A 153 -1.33 -4.39 7.86
N ALA A 154 -1.37 -3.50 6.87
CA ALA A 154 -0.88 -3.81 5.53
C ALA A 154 0.65 -3.72 5.57
N ALA A 155 1.30 -4.87 5.79
CA ALA A 155 2.72 -4.94 6.10
C ALA A 155 3.53 -5.53 4.94
N ILE A 156 4.79 -5.13 4.86
CA ILE A 156 5.77 -5.71 3.95
C ILE A 156 6.61 -6.72 4.71
N ASP A 157 6.58 -7.98 4.28
CA ASP A 157 7.49 -9.00 4.77
C ASP A 157 8.66 -9.16 3.79
N TRP A 158 9.80 -8.59 4.14
CA TRP A 158 11.01 -8.70 3.32
C TRP A 158 11.75 -10.04 3.52
N ALA A 159 11.38 -10.84 4.52
CA ALA A 159 12.09 -12.06 4.86
C ALA A 159 12.12 -13.09 3.72
N PRO A 160 11.04 -13.34 2.95
CA PRO A 160 11.09 -14.22 1.78
C PRO A 160 12.14 -13.76 0.76
N TYR A 161 12.18 -12.47 0.45
CA TYR A 161 13.11 -11.93 -0.54
C TYR A 161 14.56 -11.96 -0.06
N TYR A 162 14.81 -11.52 1.18
CA TYR A 162 16.14 -11.57 1.76
C TYR A 162 16.65 -13.00 1.91
N THR A 163 15.79 -13.95 2.27
CA THR A 163 16.16 -15.37 2.34
C THR A 163 16.60 -15.89 0.97
N LYS A 164 15.86 -15.57 -0.11
CA LYS A 164 16.26 -15.91 -1.49
C LYS A 164 17.63 -15.32 -1.81
N VAL A 165 17.81 -14.00 -1.66
CA VAL A 165 19.04 -13.30 -2.06
C VAL A 165 20.25 -13.78 -1.27
N VAL A 166 20.12 -13.95 0.05
CA VAL A 166 21.21 -14.45 0.91
C VAL A 166 21.58 -15.88 0.51
N THR A 167 20.59 -16.73 0.21
CA THR A 167 20.85 -18.11 -0.25
C THR A 167 21.58 -18.12 -1.59
N GLU A 168 21.19 -17.26 -2.53
CA GLU A 168 21.89 -17.10 -3.82
C GLU A 168 23.32 -16.59 -3.62
N ALA A 169 23.51 -15.61 -2.73
CA ALA A 169 24.82 -15.04 -2.43
C ALA A 169 25.81 -16.05 -1.83
N LEU A 170 25.32 -16.99 -1.02
CA LEU A 170 26.12 -18.09 -0.45
C LEU A 170 26.60 -19.08 -1.52
N ALA A 171 25.90 -19.18 -2.65
CA ALA A 171 26.30 -20.02 -3.79
C ALA A 171 27.23 -19.31 -4.79
N GLY A 172 27.39 -17.99 -4.67
CA GLY A 172 28.23 -17.15 -5.53
C GLY A 172 27.65 -15.75 -5.71
N PRO A 173 28.29 -14.87 -6.51
CA PRO A 173 27.78 -13.52 -6.74
C PRO A 173 26.34 -13.53 -7.26
N VAL A 174 25.47 -12.74 -6.62
CA VAL A 174 24.05 -12.63 -7.00
C VAL A 174 23.96 -11.89 -8.33
N LYS A 175 23.29 -12.49 -9.30
CA LYS A 175 23.01 -11.80 -10.56
C LYS A 175 22.01 -10.68 -10.32
N SER A 176 22.16 -9.60 -11.09
CA SER A 176 21.15 -8.55 -11.14
C SER A 176 19.76 -9.12 -11.42
N ASP A 177 18.79 -8.73 -10.59
CA ASP A 177 17.37 -9.05 -10.75
C ASP A 177 16.54 -7.75 -10.67
N ASN A 178 15.30 -7.80 -11.12
CA ASN A 178 14.29 -6.75 -10.95
C ASN A 178 13.00 -7.41 -10.44
N SER A 179 12.94 -7.58 -9.13
CA SER A 179 11.83 -8.29 -8.48
C SER A 179 10.74 -7.32 -8.05
N TRP A 180 9.47 -7.67 -8.28
CA TRP A 180 8.33 -6.96 -7.71
C TRP A 180 7.38 -8.00 -7.12
N TRP A 181 7.40 -8.14 -5.79
CA TRP A 181 6.76 -9.26 -5.09
C TRP A 181 5.53 -8.80 -4.33
N GLY A 182 4.48 -9.61 -4.33
CA GLY A 182 3.20 -9.30 -3.69
C GLY A 182 2.76 -10.33 -2.67
N VAL A 183 1.45 -10.46 -2.51
CA VAL A 183 0.79 -11.47 -1.67
C VAL A 183 1.15 -12.89 -2.13
N LYS A 184 1.34 -13.08 -3.45
CA LYS A 184 1.72 -14.38 -4.04
C LYS A 184 3.03 -14.91 -3.47
N GLU A 185 4.05 -14.07 -3.43
CA GLU A 185 5.39 -14.40 -2.92
C GLU A 185 5.50 -14.26 -1.40
N GLY A 186 4.45 -13.78 -0.73
CA GLY A 186 4.43 -13.51 0.70
C GLY A 186 5.13 -12.22 1.10
N ALA A 187 5.45 -11.34 0.15
CA ALA A 187 6.07 -10.04 0.44
C ALA A 187 5.07 -9.01 0.97
N ILE A 188 3.78 -9.20 0.71
CA ILE A 188 2.70 -8.37 1.24
C ILE A 188 1.77 -9.24 2.08
N VAL A 189 1.52 -8.82 3.32
CA VAL A 189 0.70 -9.54 4.28
C VAL A 189 -0.25 -8.61 5.04
N MET A 190 -1.43 -9.12 5.37
CA MET A 190 -2.32 -8.47 6.34
C MET A 190 -1.99 -9.00 7.73
N ALA A 191 -1.08 -8.32 8.43
CA ALA A 191 -0.58 -8.74 9.72
C ALA A 191 -1.51 -8.32 10.87
N SER A 192 -1.50 -9.12 11.94
CA SER A 192 -2.16 -8.82 13.22
C SER A 192 -3.61 -8.35 13.08
N ILE A 193 -4.39 -9.08 12.28
CA ILE A 193 -5.82 -8.85 12.08
C ILE A 193 -6.54 -8.85 13.44
N ASN A 194 -7.21 -7.75 13.78
CA ASN A 194 -7.82 -7.57 15.09
C ASN A 194 -8.96 -8.59 15.30
N ALA A 195 -8.99 -9.22 16.47
CA ALA A 195 -10.00 -10.20 16.84
C ALA A 195 -11.42 -9.60 16.92
N SER A 196 -11.55 -8.28 17.01
CA SER A 196 -12.85 -7.59 16.98
C SER A 196 -13.45 -7.45 15.59
N LEU A 197 -12.74 -7.84 14.52
CA LEU A 197 -13.33 -7.84 13.18
C LEU A 197 -14.51 -8.84 13.13
N PRO A 198 -15.68 -8.42 12.60
CA PRO A 198 -16.79 -9.35 12.39
C PRO A 198 -16.38 -10.54 11.51
N ALA A 199 -16.97 -11.71 11.79
CA ALA A 199 -16.60 -12.95 11.11
C ALA A 199 -16.78 -12.88 9.59
N ASP A 200 -17.84 -12.22 9.11
CA ASP A 200 -18.08 -12.05 7.66
C ASP A 200 -17.01 -11.17 7.01
N VAL A 201 -16.50 -10.15 7.71
CA VAL A 201 -15.42 -9.28 7.24
C VAL A 201 -14.11 -10.06 7.17
N ARG A 202 -13.81 -10.89 8.18
CA ARG A 202 -12.62 -11.75 8.16
C ARG A 202 -12.67 -12.77 7.02
N THR A 203 -13.81 -13.44 6.83
CA THR A 203 -13.99 -14.37 5.71
C THR A 203 -13.83 -13.68 4.36
N LEU A 204 -14.38 -12.47 4.19
CA LEU A 204 -14.19 -11.69 2.97
C LEU A 204 -12.72 -11.34 2.73
N LEU A 205 -12.00 -10.93 3.78
CA LEU A 205 -10.57 -10.65 3.70
C LEU A 205 -9.77 -11.89 3.27
N ASP A 206 -10.02 -13.04 3.88
CA ASP A 206 -9.35 -14.31 3.54
C ASP A 206 -9.60 -14.70 2.08
N GLN A 207 -10.86 -14.58 1.62
CA GLN A 207 -11.23 -14.85 0.22
C GLN A 207 -10.52 -13.93 -0.77
N LYS A 208 -10.48 -12.62 -0.49
CA LYS A 208 -9.80 -11.65 -1.37
C LYS A 208 -8.29 -11.85 -1.36
N THR A 209 -7.71 -12.19 -0.21
CA THR A 209 -6.29 -12.51 -0.09
C THR A 209 -5.94 -13.74 -0.93
N ALA A 210 -6.75 -14.80 -0.86
CA ALA A 210 -6.57 -16.00 -1.67
C ALA A 210 -6.69 -15.71 -3.18
N ALA A 211 -7.67 -14.90 -3.59
CA ALA A 211 -7.86 -14.52 -4.98
C ALA A 211 -6.73 -13.64 -5.55
N ILE A 212 -6.12 -12.77 -4.72
CA ILE A 212 -4.90 -12.03 -5.13
C ILE A 212 -3.72 -13.01 -5.24
N LYS A 213 -3.60 -13.93 -4.28
CA LYS A 213 -2.51 -14.93 -4.25
C LYS A 213 -2.50 -15.84 -5.49
N ASP A 214 -3.68 -16.28 -5.93
CA ASP A 214 -3.81 -17.15 -7.11
C ASP A 214 -3.93 -16.39 -8.45
N GLY A 215 -4.08 -15.06 -8.39
CA GLY A 215 -4.15 -14.17 -9.54
C GLY A 215 -5.54 -14.05 -10.19
N THR A 216 -6.57 -14.65 -9.60
CA THR A 216 -7.97 -14.47 -10.05
C THR A 216 -8.54 -13.10 -9.72
N LEU A 217 -7.91 -12.36 -8.80
CA LEU A 217 -8.19 -10.97 -8.49
C LEU A 217 -6.93 -10.13 -8.63
N THR A 218 -7.02 -9.01 -9.34
CA THR A 218 -5.98 -7.97 -9.32
C THR A 218 -6.59 -6.62 -8.92
N PRO A 219 -5.95 -5.83 -8.03
CA PRO A 219 -6.52 -4.57 -7.54
C PRO A 219 -6.92 -3.57 -8.63
N PHE A 220 -6.25 -3.61 -9.79
CA PHE A 220 -6.51 -2.74 -10.94
C PHE A 220 -7.14 -3.50 -12.13
N GLN A 221 -7.99 -4.49 -11.86
CA GLN A 221 -8.86 -5.08 -12.87
C GLN A 221 -10.04 -4.17 -13.18
N GLY A 222 -10.40 -4.08 -14.45
CA GLY A 222 -11.47 -3.22 -14.93
C GLY A 222 -12.87 -3.73 -14.55
N PRO A 223 -13.86 -2.83 -14.52
CA PRO A 223 -13.76 -1.44 -14.97
C PRO A 223 -13.07 -0.52 -13.94
N VAL A 224 -12.08 0.26 -14.40
CA VAL A 224 -11.44 1.34 -13.61
C VAL A 224 -11.73 2.65 -14.30
N VAL A 225 -12.33 3.58 -13.55
CA VAL A 225 -12.73 4.90 -14.01
C VAL A 225 -11.99 5.95 -13.19
N ASP A 226 -11.47 6.99 -13.84
CA ASP A 226 -10.82 8.10 -13.13
C ASP A 226 -11.83 9.04 -12.44
N GLN A 227 -11.34 10.00 -11.65
CA GLN A 227 -12.16 11.03 -11.00
C GLN A 227 -13.01 11.85 -11.97
N ALA A 228 -12.60 12.00 -13.23
CA ALA A 228 -13.32 12.75 -14.26
C ALA A 228 -14.37 11.91 -14.99
N GLY A 229 -14.49 10.62 -14.68
CA GLY A 229 -15.44 9.71 -15.32
C GLY A 229 -14.91 9.06 -16.60
N LYS A 230 -13.63 9.23 -16.93
CA LYS A 230 -13.01 8.57 -18.09
C LYS A 230 -12.67 7.13 -17.74
N GLU A 231 -13.03 6.21 -18.63
CA GLU A 231 -12.60 4.82 -18.53
C GLU A 231 -11.09 4.71 -18.76
N MET A 232 -10.40 4.09 -17.81
CA MET A 232 -8.94 3.89 -17.81
C MET A 232 -8.56 2.43 -18.03
N VAL A 233 -9.39 1.51 -17.53
CA VAL A 233 -9.26 0.07 -17.77
C VAL A 233 -10.65 -0.49 -18.02
N ALA A 234 -10.85 -1.10 -19.19
CA ALA A 234 -12.14 -1.68 -19.56
C ALA A 234 -12.45 -2.96 -18.76
N ALA A 235 -13.73 -3.30 -18.63
CA ALA A 235 -14.16 -4.54 -17.96
C ALA A 235 -13.49 -5.77 -18.59
N GLY A 236 -12.98 -6.67 -17.73
CA GLY A 236 -12.26 -7.88 -18.18
C GLY A 236 -10.79 -7.66 -18.55
N GLN A 237 -10.27 -6.43 -18.45
CA GLN A 237 -8.85 -6.13 -18.60
C GLN A 237 -8.20 -5.82 -17.25
N THR A 238 -6.88 -5.90 -17.19
CA THR A 238 -6.07 -5.47 -16.03
C THR A 238 -5.11 -4.38 -16.47
N MET A 239 -4.89 -3.38 -15.62
CA MET A 239 -3.91 -2.33 -15.88
C MET A 239 -2.51 -2.92 -16.11
N ALA A 240 -1.84 -2.49 -17.17
CA ALA A 240 -0.48 -2.95 -17.43
C ALA A 240 0.51 -2.40 -16.39
N ILE A 241 1.55 -3.18 -16.07
CA ILE A 241 2.61 -2.80 -15.13
C ILE A 241 3.24 -1.44 -15.46
N LYS A 242 3.46 -1.15 -16.76
CA LYS A 242 4.03 0.13 -17.20
C LYS A 242 3.14 1.32 -16.79
N ASP A 243 1.82 1.15 -16.84
CA ASP A 243 0.84 2.20 -16.54
C ASP A 243 0.72 2.36 -15.02
N MET A 244 0.78 1.26 -14.26
CA MET A 244 0.89 1.28 -12.80
C MET A 244 2.15 2.04 -12.33
N LYS A 245 3.29 1.83 -12.99
CA LYS A 245 4.55 2.52 -12.65
C LYS A 245 4.51 4.03 -12.95
N GLY A 246 3.65 4.46 -13.87
CA GLY A 246 3.46 5.86 -14.25
C GLY A 246 2.17 6.50 -13.73
N LEU A 247 1.45 5.85 -12.80
CA LEU A 247 0.13 6.27 -12.37
C LEU A 247 0.14 7.69 -11.80
N ASN A 248 -0.66 8.58 -12.38
CA ASN A 248 -0.68 10.00 -12.06
C ASN A 248 -2.10 10.60 -12.02
N TYR A 249 -3.11 9.73 -11.83
CA TYR A 249 -4.51 10.12 -11.72
C TYR A 249 -5.15 9.35 -10.56
N TYR A 250 -6.27 9.85 -10.05
CA TYR A 250 -7.07 9.16 -9.06
C TYR A 250 -8.28 8.48 -9.67
N VAL A 251 -8.69 7.36 -9.07
CA VAL A 251 -9.94 6.67 -9.42
C VAL A 251 -11.16 7.44 -8.91
N LYS A 252 -12.32 7.17 -9.52
CA LYS A 252 -13.60 7.71 -9.08
C LYS A 252 -13.85 7.41 -7.58
N GLY A 253 -14.27 8.44 -6.83
CA GLY A 253 -14.54 8.34 -5.40
C GLY A 253 -13.38 8.77 -4.50
N VAL A 254 -12.18 9.01 -5.05
CA VAL A 254 -11.17 9.80 -4.35
C VAL A 254 -11.60 11.27 -4.39
N ASP A 255 -11.52 11.97 -3.26
CA ASP A 255 -11.75 13.40 -3.14
C ASP A 255 -10.40 14.13 -2.98
N GLY A 256 -10.22 15.23 -3.73
CA GLY A 256 -9.02 16.05 -3.70
C GLY A 256 -8.25 16.04 -5.03
N SER A 257 -7.13 16.75 -5.06
CA SER A 257 -6.25 16.86 -6.24
C SER A 257 -4.85 16.38 -5.92
N ILE A 258 -4.18 15.77 -6.90
CA ILE A 258 -2.76 15.44 -6.80
C ILE A 258 -1.96 16.75 -6.86
N PRO A 259 -1.12 17.06 -5.86
CA PRO A 259 -0.25 18.23 -5.91
C PRO A 259 0.68 18.18 -7.14
N LYS A 260 0.94 19.36 -7.71
CA LYS A 260 1.85 19.54 -8.86
C LYS A 260 3.24 19.96 -8.39
#